data_AF-A0A970GA59-F1
#
_entry.id   AF-A0A970GA59-F1
#
_cell.length_a   1.000
_cell.length_b   1.000
_cell.length_c   1.000
_cell.angle_alpha   90.00
_cell.angle_beta   90.00
_cell.angle_gamma   90.00
#
_symmetry.space_group_name_H-M   'P 1'
#
loop_
_entity.id
_entity.type
_entity.pdbx_description
1 polymer ?
#
loop_
_entity_poly.entity_id
_entity_poly.type
_entity_poly.pdbx_seq_one_letter_code
_entity_poly.pdbx_strand_id
1 'polypeptide(L)' 'MYRNIYKQKVITASQAANLVKTGDTIMYATFLGRPVDFDNELAARADELTDV' A
#
# COMPACT_ATOMS: atom_id res chain seq x y z
N MET A 1 -18.71 16.76 6.56
CA MET A 1 -18.93 15.34 6.18
C MET A 1 -17.64 14.64 5.76
N TYR A 2 -16.92 15.08 4.72
CA TYR A 2 -15.71 14.40 4.21
C TYR A 2 -14.53 14.31 5.19
N ARG A 3 -14.34 15.30 6.08
CA ARG A 3 -13.24 15.28 7.07
C ARG A 3 -13.33 14.09 8.04
N ASN A 4 -14.53 13.65 8.39
CA ASN A 4 -14.71 12.50 9.29
C ASN A 4 -14.34 11.19 8.59
N ILE A 5 -14.77 11.03 7.33
CA ILE A 5 -14.42 9.87 6.50
C ILE A 5 -12.90 9.80 6.26
N TYR A 6 -12.27 10.95 5.97
CA TYR A 6 -10.82 11.02 5.82
C TYR A 6 -10.10 10.51 7.07
N LYS A 7 -10.43 11.08 8.25
CA LYS A 7 -9.83 10.66 9.53
C LYS A 7 -9.99 9.16 9.82
N GLN A 8 -11.09 8.56 9.40
CA GLN A 8 -11.34 7.12 9.58
C GLN A 8 -10.51 6.24 8.63
N LYS A 9 -10.05 6.78 7.49
CA LYS A 9 -9.30 6.04 6.46
C LYS A 9 -7.81 6.31 6.46
N VAL A 10 -7.34 7.34 7.17
CA VAL A 10 -5.91 7.60 7.34
C VAL A 10 -5.29 6.44 8.12
N ILE A 11 -4.33 5.77 7.49
CA ILE A 11 -3.55 4.66 8.02
C ILE A 11 -2.07 4.87 7.68
N THR A 12 -1.17 4.14 8.33
CA THR A 12 0.27 4.18 8.02
C THR A 12 0.58 3.42 6.73
N ALA A 13 1.76 3.67 6.13
CA ALA A 13 2.23 2.93 4.96
C ALA A 13 2.33 1.42 5.23
N SER A 14 2.85 1.03 6.40
CA SER A 14 2.92 -0.37 6.84
C SER A 14 1.52 -1.01 6.95
N GLN A 15 0.56 -0.30 7.54
CA GLN A 15 -0.84 -0.77 7.61
C GLN A 15 -1.45 -0.96 6.22
N ALA A 16 -1.13 -0.08 5.25
CA ALA A 16 -1.57 -0.21 3.87
C ALA A 16 -0.88 -1.40 3.17
N ALA A 17 0.43 -1.57 3.33
CA ALA A 17 1.18 -2.69 2.76
C ALA A 17 0.64 -4.03 3.27
N ASN A 18 0.26 -4.14 4.55
CA ASN A 18 -0.34 -5.34 5.14
C ASN A 18 -1.70 -5.74 4.57
N LEU A 19 -2.34 -4.90 3.75
CA LEU A 19 -3.58 -5.26 3.06
C LEU A 19 -3.31 -6.17 1.85
N VAL A 20 -2.09 -6.15 1.30
CA VAL A 20 -1.66 -6.96 0.15
C VAL A 20 -1.45 -8.42 0.55
N LYS A 21 -1.92 -9.32 -0.31
CA LYS A 21 -1.85 -10.77 -0.15
C LYS A 21 -1.22 -11.43 -1.38
N THR A 22 -0.68 -12.63 -1.19
CA THR A 22 -0.23 -13.51 -2.29
C THR A 22 -1.32 -13.62 -3.36
N GLY A 23 -0.96 -13.42 -4.63
CA GLY A 23 -1.87 -13.44 -5.78
C GLY A 23 -2.52 -12.10 -6.15
N ASP A 24 -2.32 -11.04 -5.36
CA ASP A 24 -2.86 -9.71 -5.70
C ASP A 24 -2.05 -9.07 -6.84
N THR A 25 -2.72 -8.49 -7.84
CA THR A 25 -2.05 -7.65 -8.84
C THR A 25 -2.13 -6.18 -8.45
N ILE A 26 -0.99 -5.52 -8.32
CA ILE A 26 -0.91 -4.10 -7.92
C ILE A 26 -0.50 -3.23 -9.11
N MET A 27 -1.22 -2.12 -9.27
CA MET A 27 -0.88 -1.10 -10.26
C MET A 27 -0.50 0.20 -9.55
N TYR A 28 0.67 0.74 -9.89
CA TYR A 28 1.09 2.06 -9.44
C TYR A 28 0.71 3.16 -10.40
N ALA A 29 0.51 4.34 -9.84
CA ALA A 29 0.53 5.56 -10.62
C ALA A 29 1.93 5.77 -11.23
N THR A 30 1.97 6.37 -12.42
CA THR A 30 3.20 6.49 -13.20
C THR A 30 4.04 7.69 -12.76
N PHE A 31 5.35 7.62 -13.03
CA PHE A 31 6.32 8.71 -12.82
C PHE A 31 6.31 9.26 -11.38
N LEU A 32 5.98 10.53 -11.19
CA LEU A 32 5.95 11.19 -9.87
C LEU A 32 4.76 10.77 -8.99
N GLY A 33 3.83 9.98 -9.52
CA GLY A 33 2.70 9.45 -8.76
C GLY A 33 3.01 8.21 -7.92
N ARG A 34 4.19 7.61 -8.06
CA ARG A 34 4.54 6.38 -7.33
C ARG A 34 4.48 6.61 -5.81
N PRO A 35 3.73 5.77 -5.06
CA PRO A 35 3.62 5.92 -3.61
C PRO A 35 4.86 5.32 -2.91
N VAL A 36 5.94 6.08 -2.85
CA VAL A 36 7.27 5.62 -2.36
C VAL A 36 7.21 5.01 -0.96
N ASP A 37 6.50 5.61 -0.02
CA ASP A 37 6.42 5.09 1.36
C ASP A 37 5.71 3.72 1.42
N PHE A 38 4.64 3.55 0.65
CA PHE A 38 3.94 2.26 0.54
C PHE A 38 4.80 1.20 -0.14
N ASP A 39 5.51 1.58 -1.20
CA ASP A 39 6.38 0.70 -1.99
C ASP A 39 7.53 0.14 -1.14
N ASN A 40 8.17 0.97 -0.31
CA ASN A 40 9.21 0.53 0.62
C ASN A 40 8.69 -0.49 1.64
N GLU A 41 7.50 -0.25 2.21
CA GLU A 41 6.88 -1.16 3.18
C GLU A 41 6.41 -2.46 2.54
N LEU A 42 5.94 -2.41 1.28
CA LEU A 42 5.60 -3.62 0.52
C LEU A 42 6.86 -4.42 0.17
N ALA A 43 7.95 -3.75 -0.24
CA ALA A 43 9.22 -4.40 -0.55
C ALA A 43 9.83 -5.12 0.67
N ALA A 44 9.65 -4.58 1.87
CA ALA A 44 10.07 -5.25 3.11
C ALA A 44 9.35 -6.59 3.36
N ARG A 45 8.21 -6.83 2.70
CA ARG A 45 7.41 -8.06 2.76
C ARG A 45 7.72 -9.04 1.62
N ALA A 46 8.78 -8.82 0.86
CA ALA A 46 9.12 -9.65 -0.30
C ALA A 46 9.32 -11.14 0.03
N ASP A 47 9.80 -11.45 1.24
CA ASP A 47 9.97 -12.85 1.70
C ASP A 47 8.66 -13.51 2.15
N GLU A 48 7.62 -12.70 2.44
CA GLU A 48 6.31 -13.18 2.92
C GLU A 48 5.31 -13.41 1.78
N LEU A 49 5.45 -12.65 0.69
CA LEU A 49 4.51 -12.61 -0.41
C LEU A 49 5.04 -13.36 -1.63
N THR A 50 4.12 -14.00 -2.34
CA THR A 50 4.41 -14.73 -3.57
C THR A 50 3.38 -14.37 -4.64
N ASP A 51 3.79 -14.27 -5.90
CA ASP A 51 2.90 -13.96 -7.03
C ASP A 51 2.09 -12.66 -6.82
N VAL A 52 2.80 -11.55 -6.54
CA VAL A 52 2.24 -10.20 -6.31
C VAL A 52 2.83 -9.21 -7.31
#